data_AF-A0A3D3K6M4-F1
#
_entry.id   AF-A0A3D3K6M4-F1
#
_cell.length_a   1.000
_cell.length_b   1.000
_cell.length_c   1.000
_cell.angle_alpha   90.00
_cell.angle_beta   90.00
_cell.angle_gamma   90.00
#
_symmetry.space_group_name_H-M   'P 1'
#
loop_
_entity.id
_entity.type
_entity.pdbx_description
1 polymer ?
#
loop_
_entity_poly.entity_id
_entity_poly.type
_entity_poly.pdbx_seq_one_letter_code
_entity_poly.pdbx_strand_id
1 'polypeptide(L)'
;EKNNLDVDKLNKIWKDWEAFAEYAFNKSHSTCYALIAYHTAYLKANYPAEYMASVMSNNINNTKQITLFMEDCKSIGVDVLGPDVNESQYEFAVNEKGQIRFGLGAIKGIGEGPSEAIVEARKEERFKNIYDFFEKVPSGQMNKRVAESLVIAGAFDEVDKYHRAQY
;
A
#
# COMPACT_ATOMS: atom_id res chain seq x y z
N GLU A 1 3.52 -16.21 58.61
CA GLU A 1 2.77 -16.57 59.83
C GLU A 1 1.25 -16.41 59.71
N LYS A 2 0.70 -15.22 59.40
CA LYS A 2 -0.77 -15.01 59.33
C LYS A 2 -1.53 -15.88 58.32
N ASN A 3 -0.89 -16.26 57.21
CA ASN A 3 -1.47 -17.13 56.17
C ASN A 3 -0.90 -18.56 56.16
N ASN A 4 -0.09 -18.94 57.16
CA ASN A 4 0.55 -20.27 57.26
C ASN A 4 1.31 -20.75 55.99
N LEU A 5 2.04 -19.83 55.35
CA LEU A 5 2.85 -20.09 54.15
C LEU A 5 4.33 -20.30 54.49
N ASP A 6 5.01 -21.15 53.70
CA ASP A 6 6.44 -21.48 53.79
C ASP A 6 7.33 -20.27 53.46
N VAL A 7 8.18 -19.88 54.41
CA VAL A 7 9.01 -18.67 54.35
C VAL A 7 10.10 -18.77 53.28
N ASP A 8 10.69 -19.94 53.09
CA ASP A 8 11.80 -20.10 52.13
C ASP A 8 11.29 -19.93 50.69
N LYS A 9 10.08 -20.44 50.42
CA LYS A 9 9.40 -20.22 49.14
C LYS A 9 9.05 -18.76 48.91
N LEU A 10 8.58 -18.05 49.94
CA LEU A 10 8.25 -16.63 49.82
C LEU A 10 9.49 -15.79 49.50
N ASN A 11 10.62 -16.04 50.16
CA ASN A 11 11.88 -15.34 49.90
C ASN A 11 12.38 -15.57 48.48
N LYS A 12 12.21 -16.79 47.95
CA LYS A 12 12.54 -17.09 46.55
C LYS A 12 11.66 -16.29 45.59
N ILE A 13 10.34 -16.34 45.75
CA ILE A 13 9.38 -15.61 44.89
C ILE A 13 9.67 -14.11 44.91
N TRP A 14 10.00 -13.55 46.08
CA TRP A 14 10.33 -12.13 46.21
C TRP A 14 11.55 -11.74 45.37
N LYS A 15 12.64 -12.51 45.45
CA LYS A 15 13.84 -12.28 44.64
C LYS A 15 13.57 -12.43 43.15
N ASP A 16 12.76 -13.41 42.77
CA ASP A 16 12.34 -13.60 41.37
C ASP A 16 11.51 -12.40 40.87
N TRP A 17 10.66 -11.82 41.72
CA TRP A 17 9.87 -10.62 41.40
C TRP A 17 10.70 -9.35 41.28
N GLU A 18 11.67 -9.13 42.18
CA GLU A 18 12.59 -7.98 42.08
C GLU A 18 13.34 -8.01 40.75
N ALA A 19 13.90 -9.16 40.38
CA ALA A 19 14.56 -9.34 39.09
C ALA A 19 13.59 -9.17 37.92
N PHE A 20 12.38 -9.72 37.99
CA PHE A 20 11.36 -9.58 36.93
C PHE A 20 10.90 -8.13 36.76
N ALA A 21 10.76 -7.37 37.84
CA ALA A 21 10.27 -6.00 37.82
C ALA A 21 11.19 -5.04 37.04
N GLU A 22 12.49 -5.35 36.93
CA GLU A 22 13.45 -4.56 36.14
C GLU A 22 13.12 -4.53 34.64
N TYR A 23 12.47 -5.58 34.12
CA TYR A 23 12.08 -5.71 32.71
C TYR A 23 10.59 -6.01 32.50
N ALA A 24 9.79 -5.94 33.57
CA ALA A 24 8.35 -6.16 33.51
C ALA A 24 7.70 -5.11 32.61
N PHE A 25 6.90 -5.57 31.66
CA PHE A 25 6.27 -4.69 30.69
C PHE A 25 4.86 -4.28 31.12
N ASN A 26 4.47 -3.04 30.82
CA ASN A 26 3.15 -2.56 31.13
C ASN A 26 2.09 -3.32 30.30
N LYS A 27 1.23 -4.09 30.99
CA LYS A 27 0.23 -4.93 30.34
C LYS A 27 -0.81 -4.15 29.55
N SER A 28 -1.30 -3.00 30.05
CA SER A 28 -2.33 -2.23 29.32
C SER A 28 -1.76 -1.64 28.03
N HIS A 29 -0.53 -1.17 28.05
CA HIS A 29 0.18 -0.71 26.85
C HIS A 29 0.41 -1.86 25.85
N SER A 30 0.93 -3.00 26.31
CA SER A 30 1.11 -4.17 25.42
C SER A 30 -0.21 -4.63 24.81
N THR A 31 -1.31 -4.60 25.57
CA THR A 31 -2.62 -5.07 25.11
C THR A 31 -3.20 -4.19 23.99
N CYS A 32 -3.07 -2.86 24.09
CA CYS A 32 -3.60 -1.99 23.03
C CYS A 32 -2.82 -2.13 21.71
N TYR A 33 -1.49 -2.29 21.76
CA TYR A 33 -0.70 -2.57 20.55
C TYR A 33 -0.97 -3.96 19.98
N ALA A 34 -1.09 -4.98 20.84
CA ALA A 34 -1.42 -6.34 20.41
C ALA A 34 -2.76 -6.39 19.67
N LEU A 35 -3.75 -5.60 20.10
CA LEU A 35 -5.04 -5.51 19.43
C LEU A 35 -4.91 -4.94 18.00
N ILE A 36 -4.13 -3.87 17.82
CA ILE A 36 -3.89 -3.28 16.50
C ILE A 36 -3.14 -4.28 15.61
N ALA A 37 -2.10 -4.94 16.13
CA ALA A 37 -1.36 -5.96 15.41
C ALA A 37 -2.25 -7.15 15.00
N TYR A 38 -3.17 -7.56 15.87
CA TYR A 38 -4.17 -8.58 15.54
C TYR A 38 -5.09 -8.12 14.40
N HIS A 39 -5.60 -6.88 14.44
CA HIS A 39 -6.44 -6.36 13.37
C HIS A 39 -5.71 -6.28 12.02
N THR A 40 -4.47 -5.80 12.00
CA THR A 40 -3.70 -5.74 10.74
C THR A 40 -3.35 -7.13 10.22
N ALA A 41 -3.00 -8.07 11.10
CA ALA A 41 -2.79 -9.47 10.72
C ALA A 41 -4.07 -10.12 10.19
N TYR A 42 -5.22 -9.85 10.81
CA TYR A 42 -6.53 -10.33 10.36
C TYR A 42 -6.85 -9.80 8.96
N LEU A 43 -6.66 -8.50 8.71
CA LEU A 43 -6.87 -7.91 7.38
C LEU A 43 -5.90 -8.52 6.36
N LYS A 44 -4.61 -8.65 6.66
CA LYS A 44 -3.63 -9.27 5.76
C LYS A 44 -3.98 -10.74 5.45
N ALA A 45 -4.56 -11.47 6.39
CA ALA A 45 -4.92 -12.88 6.20
C ALA A 45 -6.23 -13.09 5.42
N ASN A 46 -7.22 -12.20 5.58
CA ASN A 46 -8.56 -12.38 5.00
C ASN A 46 -8.85 -11.47 3.80
N TYR A 47 -8.17 -10.32 3.71
CA TYR A 47 -8.29 -9.31 2.65
C TYR A 47 -6.88 -8.85 2.21
N PRO A 48 -6.04 -9.78 1.74
CA PRO A 48 -4.62 -9.50 1.49
C PRO A 48 -4.41 -8.43 0.43
N ALA A 49 -5.22 -8.42 -0.64
CA ALA A 49 -5.09 -7.45 -1.72
C ALA A 49 -5.43 -6.03 -1.25
N GLU A 50 -6.55 -5.86 -0.54
CA GLU A 50 -7.02 -4.58 -0.03
C GLU A 50 -6.08 -4.03 1.04
N TYR A 51 -5.63 -4.89 1.95
CA TYR A 51 -4.66 -4.52 2.97
C TYR A 51 -3.35 -4.05 2.34
N MET A 52 -2.78 -4.82 1.41
CA MET A 52 -1.52 -4.46 0.77
C MET A 52 -1.64 -3.23 -0.12
N ALA A 53 -2.76 -3.04 -0.82
CA ALA A 53 -3.05 -1.81 -1.57
C ALA A 53 -3.09 -0.59 -0.65
N SER A 54 -3.73 -0.69 0.53
CA SER A 54 -3.74 0.37 1.54
C SER A 54 -2.33 0.67 2.08
N VAL A 55 -1.54 -0.37 2.40
CA VAL A 55 -0.17 -0.22 2.89
C VAL A 55 0.73 0.48 1.86
N MET A 56 0.62 0.12 0.58
CA MET A 56 1.38 0.75 -0.50
C MET A 56 0.93 2.21 -0.74
N SER A 57 -0.38 2.48 -0.66
CA SER A 57 -0.92 3.84 -0.79
C SER A 57 -0.47 4.77 0.33
N ASN A 58 -0.42 4.28 1.58
CA ASN A 58 0.14 5.05 2.69
C ASN A 58 1.65 5.35 2.52
N ASN A 59 2.33 4.61 1.63
CA ASN A 59 3.75 4.78 1.31
C ASN A 59 3.98 5.27 -0.13
N ILE A 60 3.00 5.92 -0.74
CA ILE A 60 3.01 6.29 -2.18
C ILE A 60 4.25 7.08 -2.62
N ASN A 61 4.81 7.89 -1.69
CA ASN A 61 5.99 8.72 -1.93
C ASN A 61 7.33 7.99 -1.68
N ASN A 62 7.30 6.75 -1.20
CA ASN A 62 8.49 5.97 -0.84
C ASN A 62 8.65 4.74 -1.74
N THR A 63 9.31 4.95 -2.88
CA THR A 63 9.54 3.90 -3.88
C THR A 63 10.24 2.67 -3.30
N LYS A 64 11.16 2.84 -2.34
CA LYS A 64 11.87 1.70 -1.73
C LYS A 64 10.93 0.79 -0.94
N GLN A 65 10.01 1.39 -0.18
CA GLN A 65 9.00 0.64 0.58
C GLN A 65 7.99 -0.02 -0.35
N ILE A 66 7.54 0.67 -1.39
CA ILE A 66 6.65 0.10 -2.40
C ILE A 66 7.27 -1.14 -3.05
N THR A 67 8.55 -1.10 -3.46
CA THR A 67 9.24 -2.27 -4.01
C THR A 67 9.22 -3.45 -3.04
N LEU A 68 9.54 -3.22 -1.76
CA LEU A 68 9.50 -4.26 -0.73
C LEU A 68 8.09 -4.85 -0.57
N PHE A 69 7.05 -4.01 -0.55
CA PHE A 69 5.67 -4.48 -0.43
C PHE A 69 5.17 -5.23 -1.67
N MET A 70 5.65 -4.90 -2.86
CA MET A 70 5.35 -5.66 -4.08
C MET A 70 5.98 -7.05 -4.04
N GLU A 71 7.19 -7.18 -3.49
CA GLU A 71 7.82 -8.49 -3.25
C GLU A 71 7.03 -9.32 -2.23
N ASP A 72 6.57 -8.68 -1.14
CA ASP A 72 5.66 -9.29 -0.17
C ASP A 72 4.36 -9.77 -0.82
N CYS A 73 3.71 -8.94 -1.66
CA CYS A 73 2.51 -9.31 -2.40
C CYS A 73 2.73 -10.59 -3.23
N LYS A 74 3.86 -10.63 -3.96
CA LYS A 74 4.25 -11.81 -4.74
C LYS A 74 4.43 -13.06 -3.86
N SER A 75 4.99 -12.90 -2.66
CA SER A 75 5.20 -14.02 -1.72
C SER A 75 3.90 -14.61 -1.16
N ILE A 76 2.85 -13.78 -1.06
CA ILE A 76 1.52 -14.18 -0.57
C ILE A 76 0.52 -14.45 -1.70
N GLY A 77 0.96 -14.48 -2.96
CA GLY A 77 0.12 -14.80 -4.13
C GLY A 77 -0.85 -13.68 -4.55
N VAL A 78 -0.55 -12.43 -4.20
CA VAL A 78 -1.32 -11.25 -4.65
C VAL A 78 -0.63 -10.64 -5.87
N ASP A 79 -1.35 -10.60 -6.99
CA ASP A 79 -0.87 -9.96 -8.20
C ASP A 79 -0.89 -8.44 -8.07
N VAL A 80 0.22 -7.80 -8.41
CA VAL A 80 0.33 -6.35 -8.56
C VAL A 80 0.56 -6.05 -10.03
N LEU A 81 -0.46 -5.52 -10.68
CA LEU A 81 -0.45 -5.13 -12.08
C LEU A 81 0.19 -3.76 -12.24
N GLY A 82 0.76 -3.52 -13.42
CA GLY A 82 1.31 -2.22 -13.79
C GLY A 82 0.24 -1.11 -13.82
N PRO A 83 0.67 0.16 -13.92
CA PRO A 83 -0.25 1.26 -14.06
C PRO A 83 -1.01 1.18 -15.39
N ASP A 84 -2.27 1.61 -15.39
CA ASP A 84 -3.12 1.75 -16.57
C ASP A 84 -3.94 3.04 -16.45
N VAL A 85 -3.87 3.93 -17.43
CA VAL A 85 -4.67 5.18 -17.44
C VAL A 85 -6.17 4.92 -17.41
N ASN A 86 -6.65 3.73 -17.77
CA ASN A 86 -8.06 3.37 -17.73
C ASN A 86 -8.52 2.63 -16.45
N GLU A 87 -7.60 2.19 -15.59
CA GLU A 87 -7.94 1.42 -14.37
C GLU A 87 -7.32 2.01 -13.09
N SER A 88 -6.06 2.45 -13.15
CA SER A 88 -5.30 2.95 -12.00
C SER A 88 -5.89 4.23 -11.42
N GLN A 89 -6.02 4.30 -10.09
CA GLN A 89 -6.40 5.51 -9.36
C GLN A 89 -5.14 6.31 -8.98
N TYR A 90 -5.28 7.41 -8.25
CA TYR A 90 -4.12 8.06 -7.61
C TYR A 90 -3.41 7.07 -6.67
N GLU A 91 -4.16 6.46 -5.76
CA GLU A 91 -3.73 5.42 -4.84
C GLU A 91 -3.71 4.02 -5.49
N PHE A 92 -3.07 3.06 -4.83
CA PHE A 92 -3.19 1.65 -5.22
C PHE A 92 -4.60 1.16 -4.90
N ALA A 93 -5.21 0.45 -5.85
CA ALA A 93 -6.58 -0.04 -5.73
C ALA A 93 -6.68 -1.50 -6.11
N VAL A 94 -7.69 -2.19 -5.59
CA VAL A 94 -7.99 -3.58 -5.95
C VAL A 94 -9.08 -3.59 -7.01
N ASN A 95 -8.87 -4.34 -8.09
CA ASN A 95 -9.87 -4.49 -9.14
C ASN A 95 -10.87 -5.61 -8.84
N GLU A 96 -11.89 -5.76 -9.68
CA GLU A 96 -12.94 -6.78 -9.51
C GLU A 96 -12.42 -8.22 -9.48
N LYS A 97 -11.20 -8.46 -9.97
CA LYS A 97 -10.54 -9.77 -9.98
C LYS A 97 -9.70 -10.02 -8.72
N GLY A 98 -9.67 -9.08 -7.78
CA GLY A 98 -8.84 -9.17 -6.56
C GLY A 98 -7.36 -8.87 -6.79
N GLN A 99 -7.01 -8.24 -7.92
CA GLN A 99 -5.63 -7.88 -8.26
C GLN A 99 -5.39 -6.41 -7.91
N ILE A 100 -4.18 -6.09 -7.45
CA ILE A 100 -3.82 -4.71 -7.14
C ILE A 100 -3.40 -4.00 -8.43
N ARG A 101 -3.99 -2.84 -8.71
CA ARG A 101 -3.52 -1.90 -9.72
C ARG A 101 -2.60 -0.86 -9.12
N PHE A 102 -1.49 -0.63 -9.80
CA PHE A 102 -0.50 0.37 -9.41
C PHE A 102 -1.13 1.77 -9.39
N GLY A 103 -0.92 2.53 -8.31
CA GLY A 103 -1.41 3.90 -8.22
C GLY A 103 -0.62 4.87 -9.10
N LEU A 104 -1.29 5.74 -9.85
CA LEU A 104 -0.66 6.76 -10.69
C LEU A 104 0.23 7.71 -9.87
N GLY A 105 -0.15 7.98 -8.62
CA GLY A 105 0.63 8.82 -7.71
C GLY A 105 1.98 8.22 -7.32
N ALA A 106 2.13 6.90 -7.38
CA ALA A 106 3.40 6.22 -7.13
C ALA A 106 4.38 6.33 -8.31
N ILE A 107 3.92 6.79 -9.48
CA ILE A 107 4.80 7.06 -10.62
C ILE A 107 5.54 8.38 -10.37
N LYS A 108 6.87 8.28 -10.34
CA LYS A 108 7.74 9.42 -10.07
C LYS A 108 7.52 10.54 -11.08
N GLY A 109 6.97 11.66 -10.62
CA GLY A 109 6.82 12.89 -11.41
C GLY A 109 5.41 13.19 -11.93
N ILE A 110 4.40 12.36 -11.62
CA ILE A 110 3.01 12.62 -11.97
C ILE A 110 2.32 13.50 -10.92
N GLY A 111 2.44 13.16 -9.63
CA GLY A 111 1.77 13.89 -8.55
C GLY A 111 0.24 13.72 -8.56
N GLU A 112 -0.42 14.33 -7.58
CA GLU A 112 -1.86 14.16 -7.33
C GLU A 112 -2.73 14.81 -8.41
N GLY A 113 -2.54 16.10 -8.69
CA GLY A 113 -3.38 16.85 -9.65
C GLY A 113 -3.47 16.18 -11.04
N PRO A 114 -2.34 15.83 -11.68
CA PRO A 114 -2.36 15.07 -12.92
C PRO A 114 -3.04 13.71 -12.83
N SER A 115 -2.88 12.98 -11.72
CA SER A 115 -3.54 11.69 -11.50
C SER A 115 -5.06 11.85 -11.40
N GLU A 116 -5.53 12.82 -10.61
CA GLU A 116 -6.96 13.11 -10.47
C GLU A 116 -7.59 13.57 -11.78
N ALA A 117 -6.89 14.40 -12.56
CA ALA A 117 -7.37 14.85 -13.87
C ALA A 117 -7.57 13.69 -14.85
N ILE A 118 -6.70 12.68 -14.81
CA ILE A 118 -6.84 11.46 -15.62
C ILE A 118 -8.07 10.66 -15.15
N VAL A 119 -8.22 10.49 -13.83
CA VAL A 119 -9.36 9.78 -13.25
C VAL A 119 -10.69 10.47 -13.58
N GLU A 120 -10.73 11.81 -13.54
CA GLU A 120 -11.91 12.58 -13.88
C GLU A 120 -12.25 12.45 -15.37
N ALA A 121 -11.26 12.63 -16.24
CA ALA A 121 -11.46 12.59 -17.70
C ALA A 121 -12.00 11.25 -18.22
N ARG A 122 -11.70 10.13 -17.53
CA ARG A 122 -12.19 8.80 -17.92
C ARG A 122 -13.54 8.40 -17.31
N LYS A 123 -14.15 9.21 -16.43
CA LYS A 123 -15.44 8.88 -15.80
C LYS A 123 -16.56 8.76 -16.82
N GLU A 124 -16.53 9.60 -17.85
CA GLU A 124 -17.52 9.57 -18.93
C GLU A 124 -17.26 8.43 -19.91
N GLU A 125 -16.02 8.29 -20.37
CA GLU A 125 -15.62 7.27 -21.34
C GLU A 125 -14.14 6.88 -21.15
N ARG A 126 -13.84 5.58 -21.27
CA ARG A 126 -12.46 5.09 -21.32
C ARG A 126 -11.67 5.73 -22.46
N PHE A 127 -10.36 5.88 -22.27
CA PHE A 127 -9.44 6.31 -23.31
C PHE A 127 -9.29 5.20 -24.35
N LYS A 128 -9.50 5.54 -25.62
CA LYS A 128 -9.43 4.59 -26.76
C LYS A 128 -8.01 4.39 -27.28
N ASN A 129 -7.20 5.42 -27.18
CA ASN A 129 -5.81 5.49 -27.63
C ASN A 129 -5.14 6.71 -26.96
N ILE A 130 -3.85 6.87 -27.16
CA ILE A 130 -3.06 7.97 -26.58
C ILE A 130 -3.52 9.36 -27.06
N TYR A 131 -4.04 9.49 -28.28
CA TYR A 131 -4.53 10.76 -28.81
C TYR A 131 -5.82 11.19 -28.09
N ASP A 132 -6.76 10.25 -27.94
CA ASP A 132 -8.00 10.43 -27.17
C ASP A 132 -7.71 10.82 -25.71
N PHE A 133 -6.64 10.26 -25.13
CA PHE A 133 -6.16 10.67 -23.80
C PHE A 133 -5.73 12.15 -23.77
N PHE A 134 -4.88 12.60 -24.68
CA PHE A 134 -4.41 13.98 -24.70
C PHE A 134 -5.48 14.99 -25.10
N GLU A 135 -6.51 14.58 -25.83
CA GLU A 135 -7.68 15.43 -26.14
C GLU A 135 -8.60 15.60 -24.93
N LYS A 136 -8.79 14.56 -24.11
CA LYS A 136 -9.69 14.58 -22.95
C LYS A 136 -9.06 15.17 -21.69
N VAL A 137 -7.78 14.91 -21.44
CA VAL A 137 -7.12 15.37 -20.20
C VAL A 137 -6.71 16.85 -20.34
N PRO A 138 -7.03 17.72 -19.37
CA PRO A 138 -6.66 19.14 -19.43
C PRO A 138 -5.16 19.35 -19.63
N SER A 139 -4.79 20.12 -20.66
CA SER A 139 -3.39 20.39 -21.03
C SER A 139 -2.57 21.05 -19.91
N GLY A 140 -3.21 21.80 -19.01
CA GLY A 140 -2.55 22.39 -17.83
C GLY A 140 -2.06 21.35 -16.81
N GLN A 141 -2.63 20.14 -16.82
CA GLN A 141 -2.22 19.03 -15.95
C GLN A 141 -1.19 18.12 -16.65
N MET A 142 -1.24 18.04 -17.98
CA MET A 142 -0.33 17.20 -18.79
C MET A 142 0.84 18.01 -19.36
N ASN A 143 1.89 18.18 -18.56
CA ASN A 143 3.17 18.65 -19.08
C ASN A 143 3.99 17.48 -19.67
N LYS A 144 5.02 17.82 -20.46
CA LYS A 144 5.90 16.84 -21.13
C LYS A 144 6.48 15.79 -20.16
N ARG A 145 6.88 16.20 -18.96
CA ARG A 145 7.46 15.29 -17.97
C ARG A 145 6.46 14.27 -17.45
N VAL A 146 5.21 14.68 -17.22
CA VAL A 146 4.13 13.78 -16.79
C VAL A 146 3.82 12.77 -17.89
N ALA A 147 3.69 13.24 -19.13
CA ALA A 147 3.45 12.38 -20.30
C ALA A 147 4.56 11.33 -20.48
N GLU A 148 5.83 11.75 -20.46
CA GLU A 148 6.98 10.82 -20.55
C GLU A 148 6.98 9.80 -19.40
N SER A 149 6.64 10.24 -18.18
CA SER A 149 6.59 9.35 -17.01
C SER A 149 5.49 8.28 -17.14
N LEU A 150 4.31 8.65 -17.64
CA LEU A 150 3.21 7.70 -17.92
C LEU A 150 3.61 6.67 -18.97
N VAL A 151 4.22 7.12 -20.07
CA VAL A 151 4.69 6.24 -21.16
C VAL A 151 5.76 5.27 -20.66
N ILE A 152 6.79 5.77 -19.97
CA ILE A 152 7.90 4.94 -19.46
C ILE A 152 7.39 3.92 -18.44
N ALA A 153 6.44 4.33 -17.59
CA ALA A 153 5.81 3.44 -16.61
C ALA A 153 4.92 2.36 -17.25
N GLY A 154 4.53 2.51 -18.52
CA GLY A 154 3.67 1.58 -19.24
C GLY A 154 2.18 1.82 -19.07
N ALA A 155 1.78 3.03 -18.67
CA ALA A 155 0.38 3.35 -18.39
C ALA A 155 -0.55 3.25 -19.61
N PHE A 156 0.01 3.15 -20.83
CA PHE A 156 -0.72 3.03 -22.09
C PHE A 156 -0.62 1.63 -22.73
N ASP A 157 0.07 0.66 -22.09
CA ASP A 157 0.31 -0.67 -22.67
C ASP A 157 -0.98 -1.47 -22.91
N GLU A 158 -2.04 -1.22 -22.13
CA GLU A 158 -3.36 -1.85 -22.29
C GLU A 158 -4.31 -1.02 -23.18
N VAL A 159 -3.92 0.22 -23.53
CA VAL A 159 -4.74 1.15 -24.30
C VAL A 159 -4.43 1.05 -25.78
N ASP A 160 -3.14 1.03 -26.13
CA ASP A 160 -2.66 1.04 -27.50
C ASP A 160 -1.74 -0.16 -27.77
N LYS A 161 -1.62 -0.53 -29.05
CA LYS A 161 -0.71 -1.61 -29.49
C LYS A 161 0.72 -1.14 -29.74
N TYR A 162 0.98 0.16 -29.59
CA TYR A 162 2.31 0.71 -29.87
C TYR A 162 3.31 0.23 -28.83
N HIS A 163 4.51 -0.12 -29.30
CA HIS A 163 5.60 -0.41 -28.41
C HIS A 163 6.06 0.89 -27.73
N ARG A 164 6.44 0.85 -26.45
CA ARG A 164 6.79 2.06 -25.67
C ARG A 164 7.83 2.98 -26.34
N ALA A 165 8.70 2.42 -27.19
CA ALA A 165 9.72 3.14 -27.96
C ALA A 165 9.19 3.92 -29.19
N GLN A 166 7.90 3.78 -29.52
CA GLN A 166 7.25 4.47 -30.64
C GLN A 166 6.55 5.77 -30.21
N TYR A 167 6.40 5.97 -28.90
CA TYR A 167 5.93 7.21 -28.30
C TYR A 167 7.10 8.17 -28.08
#